data_AF-A0A5C9BQS9-F1
#
_entry.id   AF-A0A5C9BQS9-F1
#
_cell.length_a   1.000
_cell.length_b   1.000
_cell.length_c   1.000
_cell.angle_alpha   90.00
_cell.angle_beta   90.00
_cell.angle_gamma   90.00
#
_symmetry.space_group_name_H-M   'P 1'
#
loop_
_entity.id
_entity.type
_entity.pdbx_description
1 polymer ?
#
loop_
_entity_poly.entity_id
_entity_poly.type
_entity_poly.pdbx_seq_one_letter_code
_entity_poly.pdbx_strand_id
1 'polypeptide(L)' 'MTIINEVYDPLIEAARSNAPNGQELLAKLGAKLHAANPDRCQSVEEGLATAKRNLIYYAQCFPSHVVHQVKVYYGLE' A
#
# COMPACT_ATOMS: atom_id res chain seq x y z
N MET A 1 19.15 0.41 -0.32
CA MET A 1 18.23 0.78 0.76
C MET A 1 17.01 1.38 0.10
N THR A 2 15.88 0.68 0.08
CA THR A 2 14.66 1.22 -0.53
C THR A 2 14.05 2.23 0.43
N ILE A 3 13.76 3.43 -0.04
CA ILE A 3 13.16 4.49 0.76
C ILE A 3 11.63 4.38 0.69
N ILE A 4 10.93 4.80 1.75
CA ILE A 4 9.49 4.54 1.92
C ILE A 4 8.65 5.08 0.74
N ASN A 5 9.04 6.21 0.17
CA ASN A 5 8.35 6.83 -0.96
C ASN A 5 8.49 6.00 -2.25
N GLU A 6 9.63 5.37 -2.53
CA GLU A 6 9.78 4.44 -3.68
C GLU A 6 8.81 3.26 -3.62
N VAL A 7 8.39 2.88 -2.40
CA VAL A 7 7.48 1.75 -2.18
C VAL A 7 6.02 2.18 -2.32
N TYR A 8 5.64 3.33 -1.76
CA TYR A 8 4.24 3.73 -1.63
C TYR A 8 3.79 4.82 -2.61
N ASP A 9 4.68 5.65 -3.16
CA ASP A 9 4.30 6.65 -4.18
C ASP A 9 3.58 6.04 -5.39
N PRO A 10 3.99 4.86 -5.92
CA PRO A 10 3.24 4.23 -7.01
C PRO A 10 1.80 3.86 -6.64
N LEU A 11 1.54 3.56 -5.36
CA LEU A 11 0.19 3.26 -4.86
C LEU A 11 -0.64 4.55 -4.69
N ILE A 12 0.00 5.63 -4.23
CA ILE A 12 -0.63 6.94 -4.17
C ILE A 12 -1.03 7.39 -5.58
N GLU A 13 -0.11 7.30 -6.55
CA GLU A 13 -0.38 7.71 -7.92
C GLU A 13 -1.45 6.85 -8.58
N ALA A 14 -1.40 5.52 -8.38
CA ALA A 14 -2.44 4.62 -8.88
C ALA A 14 -3.83 4.98 -8.37
N ALA A 15 -3.97 5.35 -7.08
CA ALA A 15 -5.23 5.83 -6.55
C ALA A 15 -5.66 7.17 -7.16
N ARG A 16 -4.72 8.11 -7.31
CA ARG A 16 -4.98 9.45 -7.88
C ARG A 16 -5.45 9.40 -9.32
N SER A 17 -4.85 8.53 -10.12
CA SER A 17 -5.18 8.37 -11.53
C SER A 17 -6.23 7.29 -11.82
N ASN A 18 -6.79 6.67 -10.77
CA ASN A 18 -7.68 5.50 -10.88
C ASN A 18 -7.10 4.40 -11.79
N ALA A 19 -5.79 4.13 -11.66
CA ALA A 19 -5.09 3.18 -12.51
C ALA A 19 -5.67 1.77 -12.33
N PRO A 20 -5.82 0.94 -13.37
CA PRO A 20 -6.41 -0.40 -13.23
C PRO A 20 -5.53 -1.40 -12.46
N ASN A 21 -4.24 -1.13 -12.33
CA ASN A 21 -3.25 -2.02 -11.74
C ASN A 21 -2.93 -1.73 -10.26
N GLY A 22 -3.54 -0.70 -9.65
CA GLY A 22 -3.21 -0.31 -8.27
C GLY A 22 -3.41 -1.44 -7.27
N GLN A 23 -4.47 -2.23 -7.41
CA GLN A 23 -4.73 -3.42 -6.56
C GLN A 23 -3.64 -4.48 -6.69
N GLU A 24 -3.15 -4.72 -7.91
CA GLU A 24 -2.07 -5.66 -8.17
C GLU A 24 -0.75 -5.19 -7.55
N LEU A 25 -0.45 -3.89 -7.65
CA LEU A 25 0.72 -3.29 -7.01
C LEU A 25 0.68 -3.47 -5.50
N LEU A 26 -0.49 -3.25 -4.88
CA LEU A 26 -0.68 -3.44 -3.44
C LEU A 26 -0.51 -4.91 -3.03
N ALA A 27 -1.06 -5.85 -3.80
CA ALA A 27 -0.90 -7.29 -3.56
C ALA A 27 0.57 -7.72 -3.68
N LYS A 28 1.28 -7.25 -4.72
CA LYS A 28 2.72 -7.49 -4.91
C LYS A 28 3.54 -6.95 -3.74
N LEU A 29 3.18 -5.78 -3.21
CA LEU A 29 3.82 -5.24 -2.02
C LEU A 29 3.59 -6.13 -0.79
N GLY A 30 2.36 -6.62 -0.59
CA GLY A 30 2.06 -7.55 0.49
C GLY A 30 2.90 -8.82 0.43
N ALA A 31 3.00 -9.44 -0.74
CA ALA A 31 3.85 -10.62 -0.96
C ALA A 31 5.35 -10.33 -0.69
N LYS A 32 5.84 -9.14 -1.07
CA LYS A 32 7.21 -8.71 -0.77
C LYS A 32 7.46 -8.56 0.74
N LEU A 33 6.50 -7.99 1.48
CA LEU A 33 6.62 -7.82 2.93
C LEU A 33 6.68 -9.17 3.65
N HIS A 34 5.84 -10.12 3.24
CA HIS A 34 5.89 -11.51 3.71
C HIS A 34 7.25 -12.15 3.44
N ALA A 35 7.72 -12.12 2.18
CA ALA A 35 8.99 -12.72 1.79
C ALA A 35 10.20 -12.09 2.51
N ALA A 36 10.14 -10.81 2.84
CA ALA A 36 11.20 -10.12 3.57
C ALA A 36 11.19 -10.41 5.08
N ASN A 37 10.06 -10.84 5.65
CA ASN A 37 9.89 -11.04 7.09
C ASN A 37 9.08 -12.32 7.40
N PRO A 38 9.48 -13.50 6.90
CA PRO A 38 8.65 -14.71 6.99
C PRO A 38 8.36 -15.13 8.44
N ASP A 39 9.25 -14.81 9.40
CA ASP A 39 9.05 -15.13 10.82
C ASP A 39 8.05 -14.20 11.53
N ARG A 40 7.80 -13.02 10.97
CA ARG A 40 6.94 -11.96 11.57
C ARG A 40 5.67 -11.67 10.76
N CYS A 41 5.62 -12.18 9.54
CA CYS A 41 4.51 -12.06 8.62
C CYS A 41 4.32 -13.45 8.03
N GLN A 42 3.41 -14.22 8.61
CA GLN A 42 3.33 -15.67 8.43
C GLN A 42 2.63 -16.05 7.11
N SER A 43 1.93 -15.10 6.48
CA SER A 43 1.26 -15.32 5.20
C SER A 43 1.27 -14.09 4.30
N VAL A 44 0.93 -14.30 3.02
CA VAL A 44 0.74 -13.22 2.04
C VAL A 44 -0.41 -12.31 2.45
N GLU A 45 -1.47 -12.84 3.07
CA GLU A 45 -2.60 -12.06 3.59
C GLU A 45 -2.17 -11.11 4.70
N GLU A 46 -1.33 -11.56 5.64
CA GLU A 46 -0.76 -10.68 6.67
C GLU A 46 0.15 -9.61 6.05
N GLY A 47 0.89 -9.96 5.00
CA GLY A 47 1.72 -9.03 4.25
C GLY A 47 0.88 -7.95 3.60
N LEU A 48 -0.23 -8.33 2.98
CA LEU A 48 -1.20 -7.41 2.40
C LEU A 48 -1.85 -6.52 3.47
N ALA A 49 -2.28 -7.07 4.60
CA ALA A 49 -2.83 -6.30 5.71
C ALA A 49 -1.81 -5.28 6.25
N THR A 50 -0.52 -5.65 6.29
CA THR A 50 0.57 -4.76 6.67
C THR A 50 0.80 -3.66 5.64
N ALA A 51 0.84 -4.00 4.34
CA ALA A 51 0.95 -3.02 3.26
C ALA A 51 -0.20 -2.01 3.30
N LYS A 52 -1.43 -2.47 3.54
CA LYS A 52 -2.62 -1.61 3.69
C LYS A 52 -2.48 -0.64 4.85
N ARG A 53 -2.12 -1.12 6.05
CA ARG A 53 -1.90 -0.26 7.23
C ARG A 53 -0.82 0.78 6.98
N ASN A 54 0.31 0.37 6.43
CA ASN A 54 1.42 1.26 6.12
C ASN A 54 1.04 2.30 5.05
N LEU A 55 0.25 1.91 4.04
CA LEU A 55 -0.27 2.83 3.03
C LEU A 55 -1.19 3.88 3.65
N ILE A 56 -2.04 3.51 4.62
CA ILE A 56 -2.88 4.48 5.36
C ILE A 56 -1.99 5.50 6.08
N TYR A 57 -0.97 5.04 6.81
CA TYR A 57 -0.04 5.94 7.52
C TYR A 57 0.73 6.84 6.55
N TYR A 58 1.25 6.29 5.46
CA TYR A 58 1.98 7.07 4.47
C TYR A 58 1.08 8.09 3.77
N ALA A 59 -0.16 7.73 3.44
CA ALA A 59 -1.12 8.63 2.81
C ALA A 59 -1.40 9.87 3.67
N GLN A 60 -1.31 9.78 5.01
CA GLN A 60 -1.50 10.93 5.91
C GLN A 60 -0.49 12.07 5.70
N CYS A 61 0.62 11.81 5.00
CA CYS A 61 1.58 12.85 4.58
C CYS A 61 1.08 13.70 3.40
N PHE A 62 -0.07 13.34 2.79
CA PHE A 62 -0.67 14.02 1.63
C PHE A 62 -1.92 14.81 2.03
N PRO A 63 -2.40 15.73 1.18
CA PRO A 63 -3.66 16.45 1.43
C PRO A 63 -4.85 15.51 1.67
N SER A 64 -5.83 15.95 2.48
CA SER A 64 -6.98 15.14 2.90
C SER A 64 -7.78 14.52 1.74
N HIS A 65 -7.89 15.21 0.60
CA HIS A 65 -8.57 14.66 -0.58
C HIS A 65 -7.82 13.46 -1.18
N VAL A 66 -6.48 13.45 -1.13
CA VAL A 66 -5.66 12.32 -1.57
C VAL A 66 -5.83 11.15 -0.60
N VAL A 67 -5.81 11.42 0.71
CA VAL A 67 -6.05 10.39 1.74
C VAL A 67 -7.39 9.71 1.50
N HIS A 68 -8.45 10.50 1.29
CA HIS A 68 -9.78 9.98 1.03
C HIS A 68 -9.83 9.14 -0.26
N GLN A 69 -9.22 9.63 -1.34
CA GLN A 69 -9.16 8.91 -2.60
C GLN A 69 -8.42 7.56 -2.48
N VAL A 70 -7.28 7.54 -1.77
CA VAL A 70 -6.53 6.30 -1.48
C VAL A 70 -7.40 5.31 -0.70
N LYS A 71 -8.10 5.79 0.33
CA LYS A 71 -8.99 4.93 1.13
C LYS A 71 -10.11 4.32 0.31
N VAL A 72 -10.80 5.13 -0.49
CA VAL A 72 -11.88 4.67 -1.38
C VAL A 72 -11.34 3.69 -2.41
N TYR A 73 -10.27 4.05 -3.12
CA TYR A 73 -9.71 3.26 -4.20
C TYR A 73 -9.26 1.86 -3.71
N TYR A 74 -8.66 1.77 -2.51
CA TYR A 74 -8.14 0.50 -1.96
C TYR A 74 -9.07 -0.22 -0.97
N GLY A 75 -10.26 0.33 -0.69
CA GLY A 75 -11.17 -0.21 0.32
C GLY A 75 -10.54 -0.25 1.72
N LEU A 76 -10.01 0.89 2.17
CA LEU A 76 -9.33 1.07 3.46
C LEU A 76 -10.21 1.92 4.38
N GLU A 77 -11.12 1.27 5.10
CA GLU A 77 -11.91 1.92 6.16
C GLU A 77 -11.13 1.94 7.48
#